data_AF-A0A2S9G7A1-F1
#
_entry.id   AF-A0A2S9G7A1-F1
#
_cell.length_a   1.000
_cell.length_b   1.000
_cell.length_c   1.000
_cell.angle_alpha   90.00
_cell.angle_beta   90.00
_cell.angle_gamma   90.00
#
_symmetry.space_group_name_H-M   'P 1'
#
loop_
_entity.id
_entity.type
_entity.pdbx_description
1 polymer ?
#
loop_
_entity_poly.entity_id
_entity_poly.type
_entity_poly.pdbx_seq_one_letter_code
_entity_poly.pdbx_strand_id
1 'polypeptide(L)'
;TPREAAAMDPQQRVLLEVAWEALENAGMAPDALGELRAAVMVGVYYNEYQNASAGNPDTIDAYSATGNAHSVTVGRVAYLLGLK
;
A
#
# COMPACT_ATOMS: atom_id res chain seq x y z
N THR A 1 9.29 -2.19 -7.67
CA THR A 1 10.24 -3.18 -8.27
C THR A 1 10.32 -4.43 -7.40
N PRO A 2 10.94 -5.56 -7.82
CA PRO A 2 11.08 -6.74 -6.94
C PRO A 2 11.77 -6.44 -5.60
N ARG A 3 12.75 -5.53 -5.61
CA ARG A 3 13.45 -5.07 -4.39
C ARG A 3 12.53 -4.28 -3.46
N GLU A 4 11.79 -3.31 -4.01
CA GLU A 4 10.81 -2.54 -3.25
C GLU A 4 9.71 -3.45 -2.67
N ALA A 5 9.19 -4.40 -3.45
CA ALA A 5 8.17 -5.34 -3.00
C ALA A 5 8.64 -6.22 -1.83
N ALA A 6 9.93 -6.57 -1.79
CA ALA A 6 10.53 -7.30 -0.67
C ALA A 6 10.62 -6.46 0.60
N ALA A 7 10.78 -5.14 0.49
CA ALA A 7 10.82 -4.21 1.63
C ALA A 7 9.41 -3.71 2.05
N MET A 8 8.36 -4.05 1.29
CA MET A 8 6.98 -3.66 1.60
C MET A 8 6.36 -4.54 2.68
N ASP A 9 5.78 -3.89 3.68
CA ASP A 9 4.93 -4.51 4.70
C ASP A 9 3.89 -5.41 4.01
N PRO A 10 3.80 -6.70 4.39
CA PRO A 10 2.76 -7.60 3.89
C PRO A 10 1.35 -7.03 3.98
N GLN A 11 1.03 -6.22 5.01
CA GLN A 11 -0.26 -5.53 5.14
C GLN A 11 -0.51 -4.58 3.97
N GLN A 12 0.50 -3.84 3.50
CA GLN A 12 0.37 -2.98 2.33
C GLN A 12 0.13 -3.79 1.05
N ARG A 13 0.84 -4.91 0.88
CA ARG A 13 0.70 -5.76 -0.31
C ARG A 13 -0.69 -6.38 -0.41
N VAL A 14 -1.14 -7.01 0.68
CA VAL A 14 -2.49 -7.60 0.75
C VAL A 14 -3.57 -6.53 0.57
N LEU A 15 -3.38 -5.34 1.16
CA LEU A 15 -4.34 -4.24 1.00
C LEU A 15 -4.48 -3.80 -0.47
N LEU A 16 -3.37 -3.74 -1.22
CA LEU A 16 -3.41 -3.36 -2.64
C LEU A 16 -4.20 -4.38 -3.47
N GLU A 17 -4.01 -5.67 -3.23
CA GLU A 17 -4.76 -6.75 -3.89
C GLU A 17 -6.25 -6.67 -3.54
N VAL A 18 -6.58 -6.62 -2.24
CA VAL A 18 -7.98 -6.60 -1.79
C VAL A 18 -8.70 -5.31 -2.20
N ALA A 19 -8.01 -4.17 -2.26
CA ALA A 19 -8.60 -2.93 -2.75
C ALA A 19 -8.99 -3.03 -4.24
N TRP A 20 -8.18 -3.69 -5.05
CA TRP A 20 -8.49 -3.97 -6.45
C TRP A 20 -9.68 -4.94 -6.58
N GLU A 21 -9.60 -6.08 -5.88
CA GLU A 21 -10.65 -7.10 -5.87
C GLU A 21 -12.01 -6.55 -5.42
N ALA A 22 -12.01 -5.62 -4.44
CA ALA A 22 -13.24 -4.99 -3.97
C ALA A 22 -13.93 -4.16 -5.07
N LEU A 23 -13.16 -3.49 -5.92
CA LEU A 23 -13.71 -2.72 -7.04
C LEU A 23 -14.19 -3.63 -8.17
N GLU A 24 -13.44 -4.70 -8.46
CA GLU A 24 -13.89 -5.72 -9.42
C GLU A 24 -15.19 -6.37 -8.95
N ASN A 25 -15.29 -6.70 -7.66
CA ASN A 25 -16.51 -7.25 -7.06
C ASN A 25 -17.69 -6.28 -7.15
N ALA A 26 -17.44 -4.98 -7.04
CA ALA A 26 -18.44 -3.93 -7.24
C ALA A 26 -18.78 -3.68 -8.72
N GLY A 27 -18.12 -4.34 -9.67
CA GLY A 27 -18.30 -4.13 -11.11
C GLY A 27 -17.80 -2.77 -11.60
N MET A 28 -16.88 -2.14 -10.87
CA MET A 28 -16.33 -0.82 -11.23
C MET A 28 -15.07 -0.98 -12.08
N ALA A 29 -15.09 -0.38 -13.28
CA ALA A 29 -13.90 -0.32 -14.11
C ALA A 29 -12.86 0.67 -13.52
N PRO A 30 -11.58 0.29 -13.42
CA PRO A 30 -10.51 1.16 -12.90
C PRO A 30 -10.41 2.50 -13.64
N ASP A 31 -10.61 2.49 -14.95
CA ASP A 31 -10.57 3.69 -15.81
C ASP A 31 -11.64 4.74 -15.43
N ALA A 32 -12.74 4.31 -14.81
CA ALA A 32 -13.80 5.20 -14.37
C ALA A 32 -13.47 5.92 -13.04
N LEU A 33 -12.45 5.47 -12.30
CA LEU A 33 -12.14 5.97 -10.95
C LEU A 33 -11.41 7.33 -10.98
N GLY A 34 -10.60 7.60 -12.01
CA GLY A 34 -9.80 8.83 -12.11
C GLY A 34 -10.60 10.13 -12.30
N GLU A 35 -11.90 10.02 -12.61
CA GLU A 35 -12.84 11.15 -12.69
C GLU A 35 -13.69 11.31 -11.43
N LEU A 36 -13.65 10.34 -10.51
CA LEU A 36 -14.44 10.37 -9.28
C LEU A 36 -13.78 11.26 -8.23
N ARG A 37 -14.62 12.00 -7.51
CA ARG A 37 -14.22 12.64 -6.25
C ARG A 37 -14.35 11.62 -5.13
N ALA A 38 -13.33 10.78 -4.98
CA ALA A 38 -13.26 9.73 -3.97
C ALA A 38 -12.13 10.00 -2.97
N ALA A 39 -12.23 9.38 -1.79
CA ALA A 39 -11.18 9.42 -0.77
C ALA A 39 -10.78 7.99 -0.38
N VAL A 40 -9.50 7.78 -0.10
CA VAL A 40 -8.99 6.54 0.46
C VAL A 40 -8.77 6.74 1.97
N MET A 41 -9.38 5.88 2.77
CA MET A 41 -9.24 5.87 4.23
C MET A 41 -8.87 4.46 4.67
N VAL A 42 -7.79 4.33 5.44
CA VAL A 42 -7.29 3.04 5.92
C VAL A 42 -7.07 3.11 7.42
N GLY A 43 -7.67 2.18 8.16
CA GLY A 43 -7.37 1.94 9.56
C GLY A 43 -6.17 0.99 9.66
N VAL A 44 -5.03 1.49 10.14
CA VAL A 44 -3.83 0.69 10.40
C VAL A 44 -3.22 1.16 11.71
N TYR A 45 -2.71 0.22 12.50
CA TYR A 45 -2.18 0.51 13.84
C TYR A 45 -0.78 -0.09 13.98
N TYR A 46 -0.72 -1.40 13.84
CA TYR A 46 0.44 -2.23 14.08
C TYR A 46 1.54 -2.07 13.01
N ASN A 47 2.80 -2.08 13.45
CA ASN A 47 3.99 -1.81 12.63
C ASN A 47 5.11 -2.85 12.85
N GLU A 48 4.77 -4.11 13.14
CA GLU A 48 5.72 -5.15 13.53
C GLU A 48 6.72 -5.47 12.42
N TYR A 49 6.31 -5.40 11.16
CA TYR A 49 7.22 -5.68 10.05
C TYR A 49 8.37 -4.68 10.00
N GLN A 50 8.06 -3.40 10.23
CA GLN A 50 9.05 -2.35 10.38
C GLN A 50 9.94 -2.60 11.60
N ASN A 51 9.36 -2.91 12.76
CA ASN A 51 10.09 -3.12 14.00
C ASN A 51 11.03 -4.34 13.91
N ALA A 52 10.60 -5.42 13.26
CA ALA A 52 11.39 -6.62 13.03
C ALA A 52 12.60 -6.32 12.13
N SER A 53 12.41 -5.52 11.08
CA SER A 53 13.48 -5.12 10.17
C SER A 53 14.46 -4.13 10.84
N ALA A 54 13.95 -3.20 11.66
CA ALA A 54 14.80 -2.23 12.36
C ALA A 54 15.81 -2.86 13.34
N GLY A 55 15.58 -4.10 13.78
CA GLY A 55 16.50 -4.86 14.62
C GLY A 55 17.78 -5.35 13.91
N ASN A 56 17.83 -5.29 12.57
CA ASN A 56 18.99 -5.67 11.78
C ASN A 56 19.33 -4.58 10.75
N PRO A 57 20.43 -3.80 10.94
CA PRO A 57 20.83 -2.73 10.03
C PRO A 57 21.01 -3.17 8.57
N ASP A 58 21.40 -4.43 8.33
CA ASP A 58 21.60 -4.97 6.97
C ASP A 58 20.28 -5.13 6.19
N THR A 59 19.14 -5.08 6.87
CA THR A 59 17.80 -5.14 6.25
C THR A 59 17.24 -3.76 5.91
N ILE A 60 17.93 -2.68 6.31
CA ILE A 60 17.51 -1.31 6.05
C ILE A 60 18.05 -0.88 4.68
N ASP A 61 17.17 -0.46 3.79
CA ASP A 61 17.49 0.01 2.45
C ASP A 61 16.70 1.27 2.07
N ALA A 62 16.85 1.71 0.81
CA ALA A 62 16.18 2.89 0.28
C ALA A 62 14.64 2.80 0.28
N TYR A 63 14.07 1.59 0.37
CA TYR A 63 12.64 1.34 0.35
C TYR A 63 12.05 1.12 1.74
N SER A 64 12.86 0.90 2.79
CA SER A 64 12.36 0.63 4.14
C SER A 64 11.36 1.68 4.63
N ALA A 65 11.61 2.97 4.38
CA ALA A 65 10.68 4.04 4.77
C ALA A 65 9.35 3.95 3.99
N THR A 66 9.43 3.85 2.67
CA THR A 66 8.25 3.81 1.78
C THR A 66 7.52 2.47 1.76
N GLY A 67 8.16 1.40 2.26
CA GLY A 67 7.59 0.07 2.35
C GLY A 67 6.79 -0.16 3.63
N ASN A 68 6.95 0.71 4.63
CA ASN A 68 6.42 0.46 5.98
C ASN A 68 5.56 1.61 6.53
N ALA A 69 5.80 2.86 6.11
CA ALA A 69 5.06 3.98 6.65
C ALA A 69 3.54 3.89 6.37
N HIS A 70 2.73 4.03 7.41
CA HIS A 70 1.26 3.98 7.33
C HIS A 70 0.66 4.99 6.35
N SER A 71 1.26 6.18 6.25
CA SER A 71 0.85 7.20 5.29
C SER A 71 1.05 6.75 3.83
N VAL A 72 2.08 5.94 3.57
CA VAL A 72 2.37 5.43 2.23
C VAL A 72 1.39 4.34 1.83
N THR A 73 0.87 3.56 2.78
CA THR A 73 -0.21 2.58 2.54
C THR A 73 -1.40 3.23 1.82
N VAL A 74 -1.89 4.36 2.34
CA VAL A 74 -3.03 5.09 1.75
C VAL A 74 -2.67 5.64 0.38
N GLY A 75 -1.49 6.27 0.26
CA GLY A 75 -1.02 6.84 -1.00
C GLY A 75 -0.84 5.80 -2.10
N ARG A 76 -0.37 4.59 -1.77
CA ARG A 76 -0.22 3.50 -2.73
C ARG A 76 -1.57 3.02 -3.27
N VAL A 77 -2.60 2.91 -2.43
CA VAL A 77 -3.95 2.55 -2.88
C VAL A 77 -4.51 3.64 -3.79
N ALA A 78 -4.40 4.91 -3.39
CA ALA A 78 -4.86 6.03 -4.23
C ALA A 78 -4.14 6.05 -5.59
N TYR A 79 -2.81 5.89 -5.58
CA TYR A 79 -1.99 5.84 -6.78
C TYR A 79 -2.32 4.65 -7.68
N LEU A 80 -2.46 3.44 -7.12
CA LEU A 80 -2.83 2.23 -7.86
C LEU A 80 -4.17 2.38 -8.57
N LEU A 81 -5.14 3.00 -7.91
CA LEU A 81 -6.51 3.19 -8.40
C LEU A 81 -6.69 4.47 -9.24
N GLY A 82 -5.65 5.26 -9.45
CA GLY A 82 -5.72 6.51 -10.22
C GLY A 82 -6.53 7.62 -9.56
N LEU A 83 -6.74 7.58 -8.24
CA LEU A 83 -7.49 8.57 -7.49
C LEU A 83 -6.64 9.83 -7.23
N LYS A 84 -7.28 11.01 -7.29
CA LYS A 84 -6.63 12.33 -7.15
C LYS A 84 -6.94 12.99 -5.81
#